data_AF-A0AAW8R0L2-F1
#
_entry.id   AF-A0AAW8R0L2-F1
#
_cell.length_a   1.000
_cell.length_b   1.000
_cell.length_c   1.000
_cell.angle_alpha   90.00
_cell.angle_beta   90.00
_cell.angle_gamma   90.00
#
_symmetry.space_group_name_H-M   'P 1'
#
loop_
_entity.id
_entity.type
_entity.pdbx_description
1 polymer ?
#
loop_
_entity_poly.entity_id
_entity_poly.type
_entity_poly.pdbx_seq_one_letter_code
_entity_poly.pdbx_strand_id
1 'polypeptide(L)'
;MIMNYMGKNGLILGAFALVTTGLIALTFNGTETRIKAAEEKQLLSVLNELVPESQHTNELHLDCIVIKDSLLGSSESKRIFRARNESNNVAAVLEATAPNGYSGEIKLVVAADINGDSLGARVIKHEETPGLGDKIDIRVSDWILSFNDVPFDGEADNRWQVKKDGGQFDQFTGATITPRAVVEAVKNALLYFNQNQALIFNTPSNCNATNEPEVLIDE
;
A
#
# COMPACT_ATOMS: atom_id res chain seq x y z
N MET A 1 50.59 -15.65 -27.28
CA MET A 1 49.95 -14.49 -27.93
C MET A 1 48.45 -14.39 -27.61
N ILE A 2 47.67 -15.47 -27.73
CA ILE A 2 46.22 -15.51 -27.41
C ILE A 2 45.91 -15.16 -25.93
N MET A 3 46.73 -15.62 -24.98
CA MET A 3 46.56 -15.37 -23.54
C MET A 3 46.59 -13.87 -23.15
N ASN A 4 47.40 -13.05 -23.83
CA ASN A 4 47.48 -11.60 -23.57
C ASN A 4 46.24 -10.85 -24.09
N TYR A 5 45.65 -11.31 -25.20
CA TYR A 5 44.40 -10.73 -25.72
C TYR A 5 43.20 -11.10 -24.84
N MET A 6 43.16 -12.33 -24.34
CA MET A 6 42.12 -12.77 -23.40
C MET A 6 42.20 -11.99 -22.08
N GLY A 7 43.40 -11.77 -21.52
CA GLY A 7 43.58 -10.98 -20.30
C GLY A 7 43.22 -9.49 -20.48
N LYS A 8 43.63 -8.86 -21.59
CA LYS A 8 43.31 -7.46 -21.90
C LYS A 8 41.81 -7.23 -22.07
N ASN A 9 41.13 -8.10 -22.83
CA ASN A 9 39.69 -7.98 -23.04
C ASN A 9 38.93 -8.25 -21.73
N GLY A 10 39.40 -9.19 -20.90
CA GLY A 10 38.85 -9.43 -19.57
C GLY A 10 38.98 -8.21 -18.66
N LEU A 11 40.12 -7.53 -18.66
CA LEU A 11 40.33 -6.29 -17.91
C LEU A 11 39.42 -5.14 -18.39
N ILE A 12 39.26 -4.98 -19.70
CA ILE A 12 38.37 -3.96 -20.27
C ILE A 12 36.92 -4.23 -19.87
N LEU A 13 36.48 -5.49 -19.96
CA LEU A 13 35.12 -5.86 -19.58
C LEU A 13 34.87 -5.68 -18.07
N GLY A 14 35.86 -6.04 -17.24
CA GLY A 14 35.79 -5.83 -15.79
C GLY A 14 35.74 -4.36 -15.40
N ALA A 15 36.57 -3.52 -16.02
CA ALA A 15 36.55 -2.08 -15.80
C ALA A 15 35.21 -1.46 -16.24
N PHE A 16 34.69 -1.88 -17.39
CA PHE A 16 33.39 -1.43 -17.87
C PHE A 16 32.27 -1.82 -16.90
N ALA A 17 32.23 -3.09 -16.46
CA ALA A 17 31.24 -3.57 -15.50
C ALA A 17 31.29 -2.82 -14.16
N LEU A 18 32.49 -2.50 -13.66
CA LEU A 18 32.67 -1.71 -12.43
C LEU A 18 32.11 -0.30 -12.60
N VAL A 19 32.41 0.36 -13.72
CA VAL A 19 31.92 1.71 -14.00
C VAL A 19 30.39 1.72 -14.12
N THR A 20 29.80 0.79 -14.87
CA THR A 20 28.34 0.74 -15.03
C THR A 20 27.64 0.42 -13.71
N THR A 21 28.16 -0.53 -12.92
CA THR A 21 27.59 -0.88 -11.62
C THR A 21 27.70 0.29 -10.65
N GLY A 22 28.84 0.99 -10.64
CA GLY A 22 29.04 2.19 -9.83
C GLY A 22 28.05 3.30 -10.19
N LEU A 23 27.83 3.56 -11.48
CA LEU A 23 26.85 4.55 -11.93
C LEU A 23 25.41 4.19 -11.52
N ILE A 24 25.02 2.92 -11.65
CA ILE A 24 23.70 2.44 -11.23
C ILE A 24 23.53 2.60 -9.72
N ALA A 25 24.53 2.19 -8.93
CA ALA A 25 24.48 2.27 -7.47
C ALA A 25 24.38 3.72 -6.98
N LEU A 26 25.15 4.64 -7.57
CA LEU A 26 25.08 6.07 -7.25
C LEU A 26 23.71 6.66 -7.59
N THR A 27 23.16 6.29 -8.74
CA THR A 27 21.83 6.77 -9.16
C THR A 27 20.74 6.26 -8.23
N PHE A 28 20.78 4.97 -7.87
CA PHE A 28 19.83 4.36 -6.96
C PHE A 28 19.85 5.03 -5.58
N ASN A 29 21.04 5.14 -4.97
CA ASN A 29 21.20 5.75 -3.65
C ASN A 29 20.83 7.25 -3.65
N GLY A 30 21.11 7.97 -4.73
CA GLY A 30 20.73 9.37 -4.87
C GLY A 30 19.23 9.61 -5.08
N THR A 31 18.47 8.58 -5.47
CA THR A 31 17.04 8.73 -5.82
C THR A 31 16.10 8.12 -4.78
N GLU A 32 16.59 7.25 -3.90
CA GLU A 32 15.78 6.59 -2.87
C GLU A 32 14.98 7.59 -2.01
N THR A 33 15.61 8.69 -1.59
CA THR A 33 14.96 9.73 -0.77
C THR A 33 13.81 10.40 -1.52
N ARG A 34 13.97 10.66 -2.81
CA ARG A 34 12.92 11.25 -3.66
C ARG A 34 11.76 10.29 -3.88
N ILE A 35 12.04 8.99 -4.00
CA ILE A 35 11.02 7.95 -4.14
C ILE A 35 10.18 7.89 -2.86
N LYS A 36 10.82 7.81 -1.69
CA LYS A 36 10.11 7.78 -0.40
C LYS A 36 9.24 9.02 -0.19
N ALA A 37 9.77 10.21 -0.48
CA ALA A 37 9.00 11.45 -0.37
C ALA A 37 7.80 11.50 -1.34
N ALA A 38 7.95 10.93 -2.55
CA ALA A 38 6.84 10.83 -3.50
C ALA A 38 5.76 9.83 -3.03
N GLU A 39 6.18 8.68 -2.49
CA GLU A 39 5.27 7.67 -1.91
C GLU A 39 4.50 8.25 -0.71
N GLU A 40 5.16 8.97 0.19
CA GLU A 40 4.49 9.65 1.31
C GLU A 40 3.49 10.71 0.85
N LYS A 41 3.86 11.53 -0.14
CA LYS A 41 2.93 12.52 -0.70
C LYS A 41 1.71 11.87 -1.34
N GLN A 42 1.91 10.76 -2.06
CA GLN A 42 0.80 10.01 -2.64
C GLN A 42 -0.11 9.42 -1.56
N LEU A 43 0.46 8.88 -0.49
CA LEU A 43 -0.29 8.39 0.66
C LEU A 43 -1.15 9.49 1.28
N LEU A 44 -0.58 10.66 1.58
CA LEU A 44 -1.32 11.79 2.14
C LEU A 44 -2.50 12.22 1.24
N SER A 45 -2.26 12.28 -0.08
CA SER A 45 -3.32 12.61 -1.05
C SER A 45 -4.47 11.59 -1.00
N VAL A 46 -4.14 10.31 -0.86
CA VAL A 46 -5.12 9.23 -0.82
C VAL A 46 -5.90 9.23 0.51
N LEU A 47 -5.24 9.55 1.64
CA LEU A 47 -5.91 9.67 2.93
C LEU A 47 -7.05 10.69 2.88
N ASN A 48 -6.77 11.88 2.32
CA ASN A 48 -7.76 12.95 2.18
C ASN A 48 -8.86 12.65 1.15
N GLU A 49 -8.58 11.79 0.17
CA GLU A 49 -9.58 11.34 -0.79
C GLU A 49 -10.56 10.34 -0.16
N LEU A 50 -10.06 9.44 0.69
CA LEU A 50 -10.85 8.39 1.33
C LEU A 50 -11.62 8.88 2.56
N VAL A 51 -11.04 9.80 3.33
CA VAL A 51 -11.70 10.41 4.48
C VAL A 51 -11.61 11.93 4.32
N PRO A 52 -12.67 12.58 3.81
CA PRO A 52 -12.66 14.01 3.57
C PRO A 52 -12.42 14.83 4.85
N GLU A 53 -11.71 15.95 4.73
CA GLU A 53 -11.43 16.88 5.84
C GLU A 53 -12.70 17.40 6.54
N SER A 54 -13.85 17.37 5.87
CA SER A 54 -15.13 17.72 6.50
C SER A 54 -15.57 16.73 7.60
N GLN A 55 -14.99 15.54 7.65
CA GLN A 55 -15.37 14.47 8.56
C GLN A 55 -14.45 14.37 9.80
N HIS A 56 -13.28 15.00 9.78
CA HIS A 56 -12.30 14.91 10.87
C HIS A 56 -11.63 16.25 11.15
N THR A 57 -11.09 16.40 12.36
CA THR A 57 -10.40 17.63 12.79
C THR A 57 -8.92 17.39 13.05
N ASN A 58 -8.48 16.13 13.17
CA ASN A 58 -7.09 15.77 13.40
C ASN A 58 -6.31 15.63 12.09
N GLU A 59 -5.00 15.77 12.15
CA GLU A 59 -4.10 15.46 11.04
C GLU A 59 -3.91 13.94 10.94
N LEU A 60 -4.58 13.30 9.96
CA LEU A 60 -4.62 11.83 9.82
C LEU A 60 -3.24 11.17 9.87
N HIS A 61 -2.26 11.80 9.22
CA HIS A 61 -0.91 11.26 9.07
C HIS A 61 -0.07 11.27 10.35
N LEU A 62 -0.47 12.05 11.38
CA LEU A 62 0.19 12.09 12.69
C LEU A 62 -0.49 11.19 13.72
N ASP A 63 -1.76 10.82 13.48
CA ASP A 63 -2.53 9.95 14.35
C ASP A 63 -2.61 8.53 13.80
N CYS A 64 -1.51 7.79 13.96
CA CYS A 64 -1.40 6.42 13.46
C CYS A 64 -0.77 5.44 14.45
N ILE A 65 -1.15 4.19 14.28
CA ILE A 65 -0.54 3.04 14.95
C ILE A 65 0.14 2.13 13.93
N VAL A 66 1.23 1.51 14.35
CA VAL A 66 1.96 0.48 13.61
C VAL A 66 1.58 -0.86 14.19
N ILE A 67 1.00 -1.73 13.36
CA ILE A 67 0.60 -3.08 13.75
C ILE A 67 1.15 -4.11 12.77
N LYS A 68 1.21 -5.36 13.20
CA LYS A 68 1.61 -6.49 12.35
C LYS A 68 0.56 -7.57 12.46
N ASP A 69 -0.14 -7.84 11.38
CA ASP A 69 -1.20 -8.84 11.31
C ASP A 69 -1.25 -9.48 9.92
N SER A 70 -1.48 -10.80 9.87
CA SER A 70 -1.60 -11.55 8.63
C SER A 70 -2.80 -11.14 7.78
N LEU A 71 -3.88 -10.63 8.37
CA LEU A 71 -5.05 -10.13 7.64
C LEU A 71 -4.72 -8.91 6.77
N LEU A 72 -3.65 -8.17 7.09
CA LEU A 72 -3.16 -7.09 6.23
C LEU A 72 -2.22 -7.58 5.12
N GLY A 73 -2.11 -8.90 4.95
CA GLY A 73 -1.52 -9.57 3.79
C GLY A 73 0.00 -9.43 3.66
N SER A 74 0.69 -9.15 4.77
CA SER A 74 2.14 -8.92 4.80
C SER A 74 2.75 -9.35 6.12
N SER A 75 4.01 -9.79 6.09
CA SER A 75 4.82 -10.04 7.29
C SER A 75 5.49 -8.78 7.84
N GLU A 76 5.53 -7.70 7.05
CA GLU A 76 5.94 -6.36 7.46
C GLU A 76 4.83 -5.66 8.25
N SER A 77 5.23 -4.78 9.16
CA SER A 77 4.30 -3.92 9.89
C SER A 77 3.60 -2.93 8.94
N LYS A 78 2.34 -2.63 9.24
CA LYS A 78 1.48 -1.71 8.50
C LYS A 78 0.99 -0.59 9.40
N ARG A 79 0.80 0.59 8.82
CA ARG A 79 0.20 1.73 9.52
C ARG A 79 -1.31 1.70 9.41
N ILE A 80 -1.96 2.12 10.48
CA ILE A 80 -3.38 2.43 10.51
C ILE A 80 -3.51 3.88 10.96
N PHE A 81 -4.00 4.73 10.05
CA PHE A 81 -4.27 6.14 10.28
C PHE A 81 -5.69 6.30 10.81
N ARG A 82 -5.88 7.21 11.77
CA ARG A 82 -7.15 7.35 12.48
C ARG A 82 -7.73 8.72 12.22
N ALA A 83 -8.98 8.73 11.80
CA ALA A 83 -9.76 9.94 11.64
C ALA A 83 -10.59 10.18 12.90
N ARG A 84 -10.41 11.35 13.49
CA ARG A 84 -11.11 11.78 14.69
C ARG A 84 -11.70 13.15 14.49
N ASN A 85 -12.92 13.32 14.96
CA ASN A 85 -13.56 14.63 15.07
C ASN A 85 -13.64 14.96 16.56
N GLU A 86 -12.77 15.87 16.98
CA GLU A 86 -12.50 16.18 18.39
C GLU A 86 -12.16 14.91 19.19
N SER A 87 -13.08 14.46 20.05
CA SER A 87 -12.91 13.26 20.89
C SER A 87 -13.59 12.02 20.28
N ASN A 88 -14.29 12.14 19.16
CA ASN A 88 -15.03 11.05 18.54
C ASN A 88 -14.20 10.35 17.46
N ASN A 89 -14.25 9.02 17.43
CA ASN A 89 -13.67 8.20 16.37
C ASN A 89 -14.62 8.20 15.17
N VAL A 90 -14.09 8.51 13.98
CA VAL A 90 -14.91 8.66 12.76
C VAL A 90 -14.62 7.55 11.78
N ALA A 91 -13.34 7.30 11.50
CA ALA A 91 -12.89 6.33 10.53
C ALA A 91 -11.44 5.90 10.81
N ALA A 92 -11.00 4.87 10.12
CA ALA A 92 -9.58 4.53 10.03
C ALA A 92 -9.19 4.16 8.60
N VAL A 93 -7.95 4.44 8.23
CA VAL A 93 -7.37 4.04 6.95
C VAL A 93 -6.22 3.07 7.21
N LEU A 94 -6.35 1.85 6.73
CA LEU A 94 -5.43 0.75 6.94
C LEU A 94 -4.55 0.56 5.71
N GLU A 95 -3.23 0.53 5.89
CA GLU A 95 -2.33 0.00 4.88
C GLU A 95 -2.50 -1.53 4.79
N ALA A 96 -2.68 -2.05 3.58
CA ALA A 96 -2.81 -3.48 3.33
C ALA A 96 -1.99 -3.88 2.10
N THR A 97 -1.63 -5.16 2.05
CA THR A 97 -0.97 -5.77 0.90
C THR A 97 -1.87 -6.88 0.36
N ALA A 98 -2.09 -6.89 -0.94
CA ALA A 98 -2.57 -8.06 -1.67
C ALA A 98 -1.35 -8.85 -2.14
N PRO A 99 -0.96 -9.96 -1.47
CA PRO A 99 0.25 -10.70 -1.80
C PRO A 99 0.12 -11.50 -3.11
N ASN A 100 -1.11 -11.78 -3.53
CA ASN A 100 -1.43 -12.68 -4.65
C ASN A 100 -1.76 -11.91 -5.96
N GLY A 101 -1.18 -10.73 -6.18
CA GLY A 101 -1.27 -10.05 -7.47
C GLY A 101 -0.59 -10.87 -8.58
N TYR A 102 -0.96 -10.62 -9.84
CA TYR A 102 -0.47 -11.43 -10.96
C TYR A 102 1.03 -11.21 -11.21
N SER A 103 1.47 -9.95 -11.12
CA SER A 103 2.86 -9.55 -11.40
C SER A 103 3.68 -9.28 -10.14
N GLY A 104 3.11 -9.47 -8.95
CA GLY A 104 3.76 -9.19 -7.68
C GLY A 104 2.74 -8.74 -6.62
N GLU A 105 3.26 -8.31 -5.47
CA GLU A 105 2.41 -7.74 -4.43
C GLU A 105 1.79 -6.40 -4.87
N ILE A 106 0.57 -6.14 -4.41
CA ILE A 106 -0.13 -4.88 -4.62
C ILE A 106 -0.26 -4.20 -3.25
N LYS A 107 0.27 -2.99 -3.11
CA LYS A 107 0.11 -2.18 -1.91
C LYS A 107 -1.10 -1.29 -2.07
N LEU A 108 -2.02 -1.36 -1.13
CA LEU A 108 -3.25 -0.57 -1.12
C LEU A 108 -3.51 0.01 0.26
N VAL A 109 -4.41 0.97 0.31
CA VAL A 109 -5.01 1.46 1.55
C VAL A 109 -6.51 1.27 1.49
N VAL A 110 -7.10 0.98 2.64
CA VAL A 110 -8.52 0.69 2.80
C VAL A 110 -9.07 1.55 3.91
N ALA A 111 -10.10 2.33 3.63
CA ALA A 111 -10.77 3.14 4.62
C ALA A 111 -12.04 2.45 5.11
N ALA A 112 -12.20 2.44 6.43
CA ALA A 112 -13.37 1.92 7.13
C ALA A 112 -13.98 3.03 8.00
N ASP A 113 -15.29 3.15 7.99
CA ASP A 113 -16.00 4.04 8.92
C ASP A 113 -16.09 3.43 10.32
N ILE A 114 -16.64 4.16 11.29
CA ILE A 114 -16.80 3.64 12.66
C ILE A 114 -17.76 2.44 12.76
N ASN A 115 -18.69 2.28 11.81
CA ASN A 115 -19.59 1.13 11.75
C ASN A 115 -18.89 -0.12 11.20
N GLY A 116 -17.72 0.04 10.59
CA GLY A 116 -16.96 -1.03 9.97
C GLY A 116 -17.25 -1.23 8.49
N ASP A 117 -18.03 -0.33 7.89
CA ASP A 117 -18.33 -0.31 6.46
C ASP A 117 -17.17 0.29 5.66
N SER A 118 -17.07 -0.06 4.38
CA SER A 118 -16.02 0.45 3.51
C SER A 118 -16.33 1.86 3.05
N LEU A 119 -15.44 2.81 3.35
CA LEU A 119 -15.44 4.15 2.75
C LEU A 119 -14.75 4.16 1.39
N GLY A 120 -13.88 3.17 1.14
CA GLY A 120 -13.22 2.97 -0.15
C GLY A 120 -11.84 2.35 -0.02
N ALA A 121 -11.22 2.09 -1.17
CA ALA A 121 -9.85 1.59 -1.26
C ALA A 121 -9.09 2.32 -2.36
N ARG A 122 -7.76 2.43 -2.24
CA ARG A 122 -6.89 2.98 -3.30
C ARG A 122 -5.60 2.18 -3.38
N VAL A 123 -5.16 1.92 -4.62
CA VAL A 123 -3.87 1.28 -4.88
C VAL A 123 -2.76 2.33 -4.79
N ILE A 124 -1.74 2.04 -3.99
CA ILE A 124 -0.55 2.87 -3.82
C ILE A 124 0.56 2.42 -4.79
N LYS A 125 0.76 1.11 -4.90
CA LYS A 125 1.83 0.53 -5.73
C LYS A 125 1.43 -0.84 -6.27
N HIS A 126 1.76 -1.10 -7.52
CA HIS A 126 1.60 -2.41 -8.17
C HIS A 126 2.57 -2.54 -9.35
N GLU A 127 2.75 -3.77 -9.82
CA GLU A 127 3.56 -4.10 -11.02
C GLU A 127 2.71 -4.78 -12.11
N GLU A 128 1.39 -4.72 -11.97
CA GLU A 128 0.44 -5.34 -12.89
C GLU A 128 0.61 -4.90 -14.35
N THR A 129 0.26 -5.81 -15.27
CA THR A 129 0.47 -5.60 -16.71
C THR A 129 -0.38 -4.45 -17.25
N PRO A 130 0.23 -3.44 -17.91
CA PRO A 130 -0.49 -2.33 -18.50
C PRO A 130 -1.57 -2.76 -19.51
N GLY A 131 -2.74 -2.14 -19.44
CA GLY A 131 -3.92 -2.45 -20.27
C GLY A 131 -4.69 -3.71 -19.87
N LEU A 132 -4.19 -4.49 -18.89
CA LEU A 132 -4.83 -5.72 -18.41
C LEU A 132 -5.20 -5.60 -16.92
N GLY A 133 -4.21 -5.64 -16.04
CA GLY A 133 -4.37 -5.66 -14.59
C GLY A 133 -4.22 -4.29 -13.93
N ASP A 134 -3.62 -3.32 -14.62
CA ASP A 134 -3.42 -1.94 -14.16
C ASP A 134 -4.71 -1.14 -13.95
N LYS A 135 -5.87 -1.68 -14.36
CA LYS A 135 -7.20 -1.08 -14.15
C LYS A 135 -7.60 -0.93 -12.67
N ILE A 136 -6.84 -1.54 -11.76
CA ILE A 136 -6.95 -1.31 -10.30
C ILE A 136 -6.44 0.07 -9.89
N ASP A 137 -5.63 0.72 -10.72
CA ASP A 137 -5.14 2.07 -10.48
C ASP A 137 -6.20 3.09 -10.91
N ILE A 138 -6.52 4.01 -10.00
CA ILE A 138 -7.50 5.08 -10.24
C ILE A 138 -7.12 5.98 -11.43
N ARG A 139 -5.83 6.07 -11.75
CA ARG A 139 -5.32 6.83 -12.90
C ARG A 139 -5.65 6.17 -14.23
N VAL A 140 -5.99 4.88 -14.22
CA VAL A 140 -6.29 4.06 -15.42
C VAL A 140 -7.79 3.82 -15.54
N SER A 141 -8.49 3.57 -14.42
CA SER A 141 -9.89 3.14 -14.43
C SER A 141 -10.58 3.38 -13.08
N ASP A 142 -11.89 3.65 -13.12
CA ASP A 142 -12.74 3.85 -11.93
C ASP A 142 -13.07 2.55 -11.18
N TRP A 143 -12.57 1.39 -11.62
CA TRP A 143 -12.88 0.11 -11.02
C TRP A 143 -12.63 0.06 -9.50
N ILE A 144 -11.54 0.67 -9.03
CA ILE A 144 -11.23 0.73 -7.59
C ILE A 144 -12.24 1.58 -6.79
N LEU A 145 -13.02 2.45 -7.43
CA LEU A 145 -14.09 3.22 -6.78
C LEU A 145 -15.31 2.36 -6.45
N SER A 146 -15.40 1.13 -6.98
CA SER A 146 -16.48 0.20 -6.64
C SER A 146 -16.48 -0.24 -5.17
N PHE A 147 -15.38 0.02 -4.43
CA PHE A 147 -15.28 -0.20 -3.00
C PHE A 147 -15.83 0.95 -2.15
N ASN A 148 -16.15 2.10 -2.75
CA ASN A 148 -16.64 3.27 -2.00
C ASN A 148 -18.06 3.02 -1.48
N ASP A 149 -18.29 3.39 -0.21
CA ASP A 149 -19.59 3.33 0.47
C ASP A 149 -20.27 1.95 0.41
N VAL A 150 -19.46 0.88 0.53
CA VAL A 150 -19.93 -0.50 0.50
C VAL A 150 -20.08 -1.03 1.92
N PRO A 151 -21.30 -1.44 2.36
CA PRO A 151 -21.47 -2.02 3.68
C PRO A 151 -20.71 -3.35 3.84
N PHE A 152 -20.28 -3.66 5.05
CA PHE A 152 -19.51 -4.88 5.35
C PHE A 152 -20.20 -5.71 6.44
N ASP A 153 -20.62 -6.93 6.11
CA ASP A 153 -21.34 -7.83 7.03
C ASP A 153 -20.44 -8.98 7.55
N GLY A 154 -19.16 -8.68 7.77
CA GLY A 154 -18.21 -9.62 8.34
C GLY A 154 -17.70 -10.70 7.38
N GLU A 155 -17.15 -11.78 7.95
CA GLU A 155 -16.42 -12.82 7.20
C GLU A 155 -17.30 -13.55 6.18
N ALA A 156 -18.58 -13.77 6.50
CA ALA A 156 -19.53 -14.48 5.65
C ALA A 156 -20.11 -13.62 4.51
N ASP A 157 -19.71 -12.35 4.41
CA ASP A 157 -20.22 -11.45 3.38
C ASP A 157 -19.71 -11.86 2.00
N ASN A 158 -20.63 -12.45 1.22
CA ASN A 158 -20.36 -12.97 -0.12
C ASN A 158 -20.23 -11.88 -1.19
N ARG A 159 -20.60 -10.63 -0.89
CA ARG A 159 -20.42 -9.51 -1.83
C ARG A 159 -18.95 -9.28 -2.16
N TRP A 160 -18.06 -9.57 -1.21
CA TRP A 160 -16.60 -9.39 -1.30
C TRP A 160 -15.89 -10.47 -2.11
N GLN A 161 -16.37 -10.66 -3.34
CA GLN A 161 -15.78 -11.51 -4.36
C GLN A 161 -15.99 -10.88 -5.73
N VAL A 162 -15.25 -11.35 -6.74
CA VAL A 162 -15.56 -10.94 -8.12
C VAL A 162 -16.87 -11.57 -8.58
N LYS A 163 -17.58 -10.94 -9.53
CA LYS A 163 -18.88 -11.42 -10.06
C LYS A 163 -18.81 -12.85 -10.57
N LYS A 164 -17.68 -13.24 -11.18
CA LYS A 164 -17.45 -14.63 -11.64
C LYS A 164 -17.48 -15.66 -10.50
N ASP A 165 -17.16 -15.25 -9.29
CA ASP A 165 -17.11 -16.09 -8.10
C ASP A 165 -18.34 -15.87 -7.19
N GLY A 166 -19.31 -15.06 -7.64
CA GLY A 166 -20.60 -14.84 -6.96
C GLY A 166 -20.70 -13.55 -6.14
N GLY A 167 -19.68 -12.69 -6.16
CA GLY A 167 -19.73 -11.38 -5.51
C GLY A 167 -20.17 -10.24 -6.41
N GLN A 168 -19.90 -9.00 -6.01
CA GLN A 168 -20.38 -7.80 -6.72
C GLN A 168 -19.34 -7.09 -7.59
N PHE A 169 -18.05 -7.41 -7.42
CA PHE A 169 -16.96 -6.67 -8.05
C PHE A 169 -16.64 -7.20 -9.45
N ASP A 170 -16.47 -6.33 -10.45
CA ASP A 170 -16.17 -6.78 -11.81
C ASP A 170 -14.79 -7.45 -11.91
N GLN A 171 -14.68 -8.52 -12.70
CA GLN A 171 -13.39 -9.08 -13.10
C GLN A 171 -12.86 -8.41 -14.37
N PHE A 172 -11.54 -8.47 -14.60
CA PHE A 172 -10.95 -8.05 -15.86
C PHE A 172 -10.87 -9.21 -16.85
N THR A 173 -11.35 -8.99 -18.07
CA THR A 173 -11.17 -9.95 -19.17
C THR A 173 -9.68 -10.19 -19.41
N GLY A 174 -9.24 -11.45 -19.30
CA GLY A 174 -7.84 -11.83 -19.49
C GLY A 174 -6.92 -11.59 -18.28
N ALA A 175 -7.40 -10.96 -17.19
CA ALA A 175 -6.61 -10.64 -16.01
C ALA A 175 -7.40 -10.84 -14.71
N THR A 176 -7.91 -12.07 -14.48
CA THR A 176 -8.82 -12.34 -13.35
C THR A 176 -8.12 -12.58 -12.00
N ILE A 177 -6.80 -12.68 -11.96
CA ILE A 177 -6.04 -12.87 -10.70
C ILE A 177 -5.98 -11.56 -9.91
N THR A 178 -5.63 -10.48 -10.59
CA THR A 178 -5.51 -9.13 -10.03
C THR A 178 -6.75 -8.62 -9.27
N PRO A 179 -7.96 -8.58 -9.88
CA PRO A 179 -9.14 -8.07 -9.18
C PRO A 179 -9.53 -8.96 -7.99
N ARG A 180 -9.29 -10.28 -8.05
CA ARG A 180 -9.53 -11.17 -6.92
C ARG A 180 -8.61 -10.86 -5.75
N ALA A 181 -7.32 -10.69 -6.01
CA ALA A 181 -6.34 -10.36 -4.98
C ALA A 181 -6.67 -9.03 -4.29
N VAL A 182 -7.09 -8.02 -5.06
CA VAL A 182 -7.50 -6.73 -4.49
C VAL A 182 -8.77 -6.87 -3.66
N VAL A 183 -9.83 -7.50 -4.18
CA VAL A 183 -11.09 -7.70 -3.43
C VAL A 183 -10.85 -8.45 -2.12
N GLU A 184 -10.03 -9.50 -2.15
CA GLU A 184 -9.66 -10.28 -0.96
C GLU A 184 -8.89 -9.44 0.07
N ALA A 185 -7.91 -8.65 -0.35
CA ALA A 185 -7.16 -7.79 0.56
C ALA A 185 -8.03 -6.69 1.18
N VAL A 186 -8.96 -6.09 0.41
CA VAL A 186 -9.91 -5.11 0.97
C VAL A 186 -10.82 -5.78 2.00
N LYS A 187 -11.37 -6.96 1.68
CA LYS A 187 -12.19 -7.75 2.62
C LYS A 187 -11.44 -8.03 3.93
N ASN A 188 -10.19 -8.48 3.83
CA ASN A 188 -9.40 -8.85 5.01
C ASN A 188 -9.02 -7.62 5.85
N ALA A 189 -8.76 -6.47 5.24
CA ALA A 189 -8.53 -5.23 5.97
C ALA A 189 -9.77 -4.77 6.74
N LEU A 190 -10.96 -4.85 6.13
CA LEU A 190 -12.23 -4.56 6.81
C LEU A 190 -12.51 -5.54 7.94
N LEU A 191 -12.24 -6.83 7.72
CA LEU A 191 -12.36 -7.86 8.75
C LEU A 191 -11.45 -7.55 9.94
N TYR A 192 -10.18 -7.22 9.68
CA TYR A 192 -9.24 -6.83 10.73
C TYR A 192 -9.73 -5.60 11.51
N PHE A 193 -10.19 -4.56 10.81
CA PHE A 193 -10.72 -3.35 11.44
C PHE A 193 -11.88 -3.69 12.39
N ASN A 194 -12.87 -4.42 11.90
CA ASN A 194 -14.06 -4.81 12.67
C ASN A 194 -13.71 -5.65 13.91
N GLN A 195 -12.71 -6.53 13.81
CA GLN A 195 -12.26 -7.35 14.94
C GLN A 195 -11.42 -6.57 15.97
N ASN A 196 -10.81 -5.45 15.58
CA ASN A 196 -9.78 -4.77 16.38
C ASN A 196 -10.06 -3.29 16.65
N GLN A 197 -11.28 -2.78 16.47
CA GLN A 197 -11.61 -1.36 16.65
C GLN A 197 -11.13 -0.79 17.99
N ALA A 198 -11.37 -1.50 19.09
CA ALA A 198 -10.96 -1.07 20.43
C ALA A 198 -9.44 -0.92 20.54
N LEU A 199 -8.67 -1.84 19.95
CA LEU A 199 -7.21 -1.73 19.88
C LEU A 199 -6.81 -0.53 19.03
N ILE A 200 -7.40 -0.41 17.83
CA ILE A 200 -7.08 0.66 16.88
C ILE A 200 -7.25 2.04 17.53
N PHE A 201 -8.37 2.29 18.19
CA PHE A 201 -8.67 3.64 18.68
C PHE A 201 -8.10 3.95 20.07
N ASN A 202 -7.81 2.95 20.91
CA ASN A 202 -7.31 3.17 22.28
C ASN A 202 -5.78 3.09 22.42
N THR A 203 -5.07 2.50 21.46
CA THR A 203 -3.60 2.46 21.49
C THR A 203 -3.02 3.87 21.26
N PRO A 204 -2.06 4.36 22.05
CA PRO A 204 -1.40 5.64 21.78
C PRO A 204 -0.75 5.67 20.39
N SER A 205 -0.77 6.84 19.72
CA SER A 205 -0.08 7.01 18.43
C SER A 205 1.41 6.65 18.55
N ASN A 206 1.93 5.86 17.62
CA ASN A 206 3.32 5.39 17.64
C ASN A 206 4.02 5.46 16.28
N CYS A 207 3.38 6.03 15.27
CA CYS A 207 3.96 6.14 13.93
C CYS A 207 5.04 7.22 13.80
N ASN A 208 5.09 8.20 14.72
CA ASN A 208 6.15 9.21 14.79
C ASN A 208 7.42 8.70 15.50
N ALA A 209 7.41 7.47 16.06
CA ALA A 209 8.54 6.92 16.81
C ALA A 209 9.62 6.29 15.90
N THR A 210 9.44 6.31 14.59
CA THR A 210 10.39 5.76 13.62
C THR A 210 10.51 6.72 12.44
N ASN A 211 11.27 7.82 12.61
CA ASN A 211 11.88 8.59 11.51
C ASN A 211 12.86 9.70 11.97
N GLU A 212 13.63 9.49 13.04
CA GLU A 212 14.90 10.22 13.21
C GLU A 212 16.05 9.20 13.30
N PRO A 213 17.00 9.17 12.34
CA PRO A 213 18.33 8.73 12.70
C PRO A 213 18.86 9.77 13.68
N GLU A 214 19.09 9.35 14.91
CA GLU A 214 19.88 10.09 15.90
C GLU A 214 21.25 10.36 15.26
N VAL A 215 21.40 11.55 14.67
CA VAL A 215 22.70 12.04 14.21
C VAL A 215 23.47 12.35 15.49
N LEU A 216 24.25 11.37 15.93
CA LEU A 216 25.33 11.57 16.90
C LEU A 216 26.30 12.59 16.29
N ILE A 217 26.16 13.84 16.69
CA ILE A 217 27.21 14.84 16.55
C ILE A 217 28.14 14.60 17.75
N ASP A 218 29.17 13.79 17.54
CA ASP A 218 30.31 13.76 18.46
C ASP A 218 31.13 15.04 18.25
N GLU A 219 31.34 15.78 19.33
CA GLU A 219 32.28 16.92 19.46
C GLU A 219 33.74 16.47 19.41
#